data_AF-A0A356M234-F1
#
_entry.id   AF-A0A356M234-F1
#
_cell.length_a   1.000
_cell.length_b   1.000
_cell.length_c   1.000
_cell.angle_alpha   90.00
_cell.angle_beta   90.00
_cell.angle_gamma   90.00
#
_symmetry.space_group_name_H-M   'P 1'
#
loop_
_entity.id
_entity.type
_entity.pdbx_description
1 polymer ?
#
loop_
_entity_poly.entity_id
_entity_poly.type
_entity_poly.pdbx_seq_one_letter_code
_entity_poly.pdbx_strand_id
1 'polypeptide(L)'
;MQPAYQENQHPGVRAIFVAWWGSDAADGSAANPFATINQAAAAATPGTVVHVAPGTYGKTITMASGTAEARITYISDIKWGAVIKTVNAWSSWYNGGSFVDIIGFDVSGNGFIGIQSAAYYVRIIGNHVHDIAQTGDPEGNGGAGIQHSWSPLFEYECHHNEVTGNVVHDIGPVGPTVHTIHGIYLTNKFGIISNNIVYNCVGWGIHLWHNTSDATITSNLVFGNQAGGIIVANGSGEGNMTVNDHTLVAHNICVHNHGKFAIREDAEDVGSNNRYIGNIIFGNRIDKVLLSPRSDEAGTIYNDPRFIDFQLDGSGDYRYVAGSPAIPPDAYYQASNHYPDSELPAGETAWWFSGAQQAADLPEFPITLPCLTSSPPSGGWISRQGMKQGRHDLGDGNTGRVSIRFEFLTADKTQDLTLGYAGRQTVVTAWPQMSISLSIVFEMGKIFFTARDGDHYAYVDPIPVNDGTIYHFRLDIDLAAQRYSVFVTPGQDREARLADCYCFRTDAPPMNDVGQAVFVSDFDAACSICNHQVFAASN
;
A
#
# COMPACT_ATOMS: atom_id res chain seq x y z
N MET A 1 30.73 7.46 43.17
CA MET A 1 30.66 8.24 41.92
C MET A 1 30.69 7.25 40.76
N GLN A 2 29.53 6.89 40.24
CA GLN A 2 29.41 6.14 38.98
C GLN A 2 29.35 7.15 37.83
N PRO A 3 30.04 6.91 36.70
CA PRO A 3 29.94 7.78 35.54
C PRO A 3 28.60 7.57 34.85
N ALA A 4 27.98 8.68 34.45
CA ALA A 4 26.75 8.72 33.68
C ALA A 4 26.96 8.07 32.31
N TYR A 5 26.08 7.13 31.95
CA TYR A 5 25.91 6.70 30.57
C TYR A 5 25.24 7.84 29.81
N GLN A 6 25.95 8.40 28.83
CA GLN A 6 25.32 9.21 27.80
C GLN A 6 24.62 8.26 26.82
N GLU A 7 23.32 8.45 26.69
CA GLU A 7 22.45 7.76 25.76
C GLU A 7 22.81 8.23 24.33
N ASN A 8 23.47 7.36 23.57
CA ASN A 8 23.72 7.59 22.15
C ASN A 8 22.39 7.57 21.41
N GLN A 9 21.98 8.73 20.91
CA GLN A 9 20.80 8.89 20.06
C GLN A 9 21.06 8.33 18.67
N HIS A 10 20.71 7.06 18.46
CA HIS A 10 20.16 6.63 17.18
C HIS A 10 18.66 6.93 17.21
N PRO A 11 18.06 7.53 16.17
CA PRO A 11 16.62 7.82 16.17
C PRO A 11 15.86 6.50 15.98
N GLY A 12 15.62 5.79 17.08
CA GLY A 12 14.68 4.68 17.10
C GLY A 12 13.29 5.17 16.68
N VAL A 13 12.58 4.36 15.90
CA VAL A 13 11.18 4.62 15.53
C VAL A 13 10.38 4.86 16.80
N ARG A 14 9.80 6.06 16.93
CA ARG A 14 9.05 6.47 18.12
C ARG A 14 7.59 6.08 17.93
N ALA A 15 7.06 5.18 18.76
CA ALA A 15 5.64 4.84 18.74
C ALA A 15 4.82 5.76 19.66
N ILE A 16 3.69 6.26 19.17
CA ILE A 16 2.67 6.98 19.94
C ILE A 16 1.34 6.26 19.75
N PHE A 17 0.59 6.05 20.83
CA PHE A 17 -0.68 5.33 20.81
C PHE A 17 -1.84 6.28 21.10
N VAL A 18 -2.91 6.12 20.32
CA VAL A 18 -4.16 6.87 20.42
C VAL A 18 -5.30 5.89 20.60
N ALA A 19 -6.16 6.15 21.58
CA ALA A 19 -7.39 5.41 21.78
C ALA A 19 -8.49 6.32 22.33
N TRP A 20 -9.74 6.14 21.94
CA TRP A 20 -10.85 7.01 22.37
C TRP A 20 -11.09 6.99 23.90
N TRP A 21 -10.59 5.98 24.62
CA TRP A 21 -10.62 5.86 26.07
C TRP A 21 -9.36 6.41 26.77
N GLY A 22 -8.40 6.96 26.01
CA GLY A 22 -7.16 7.54 26.52
C GLY A 22 -7.35 8.90 27.19
N SER A 23 -6.24 9.63 27.39
CA SER A 23 -6.25 11.00 27.92
C SER A 23 -5.19 11.85 27.22
N ASP A 24 -5.55 13.07 26.81
CA ASP A 24 -4.58 13.99 26.21
C ASP A 24 -3.58 14.58 27.22
N ALA A 25 -3.78 14.30 28.52
CA ALA A 25 -2.80 14.57 29.57
C ALA A 25 -1.85 13.38 29.84
N ALA A 26 -2.02 12.26 29.14
CA ALA A 26 -1.16 11.09 29.25
C ALA A 26 0.19 11.27 28.53
N ASP A 27 1.01 10.23 28.48
CA ASP A 27 2.32 10.25 27.80
C ASP A 27 2.30 9.68 26.37
N GLY A 28 1.15 9.16 25.92
CA GLY A 28 1.00 8.57 24.58
C GLY A 28 1.62 7.17 24.45
N SER A 29 1.98 6.53 25.56
CA SER A 29 2.41 5.14 25.58
C SER A 29 1.24 4.17 25.35
N ALA A 30 1.52 2.92 25.00
CA ALA A 30 0.47 1.90 24.83
C ALA A 30 -0.39 1.69 26.10
N ALA A 31 0.22 1.86 27.29
CA ALA A 31 -0.48 1.73 28.56
C ALA A 31 -1.31 2.98 28.90
N ASN A 32 -0.87 4.16 28.46
CA ASN A 32 -1.54 5.43 28.69
C ASN A 32 -1.65 6.22 27.37
N PRO A 33 -2.53 5.78 26.44
CA PRO A 33 -2.63 6.40 25.13
C PRO A 33 -3.23 7.80 25.21
N PHE A 34 -2.94 8.63 24.20
CA PHE A 34 -3.66 9.89 24.01
C PHE A 34 -5.12 9.63 23.65
N ALA A 35 -6.02 10.54 24.02
CA ALA A 35 -7.44 10.45 23.67
C ALA A 35 -7.68 10.84 22.20
N THR A 36 -6.87 11.77 21.68
CA THR A 36 -7.06 12.35 20.35
C THR A 36 -5.84 12.20 19.45
N ILE A 37 -6.12 12.10 18.15
CA ILE A 37 -5.08 12.09 17.11
C ILE A 37 -4.35 13.44 17.08
N ASN A 38 -5.03 14.55 17.37
CA ASN A 38 -4.42 15.88 17.40
C ASN A 38 -3.35 16.01 18.48
N GLN A 39 -3.55 15.39 19.66
CA GLN A 39 -2.54 15.37 20.70
C GLN A 39 -1.31 14.56 20.27
N ALA A 40 -1.52 13.40 19.64
CA ALA A 40 -0.43 12.61 19.06
C ALA A 40 0.31 13.37 17.95
N ALA A 41 -0.42 14.05 17.07
CA ALA A 41 0.13 14.86 15.99
C ALA A 41 0.98 16.03 16.49
N ALA A 42 0.60 16.65 17.61
CA ALA A 42 1.39 17.69 18.25
C ALA A 42 2.68 17.16 18.90
N ALA A 43 2.68 15.89 19.33
CA ALA A 43 3.83 15.23 19.93
C ALA A 43 4.76 14.53 18.91
N ALA A 44 4.29 14.38 17.67
CA ALA A 44 5.00 13.68 16.61
C ALA A 44 6.25 14.42 16.14
N THR A 45 7.33 13.67 15.97
CA THR A 45 8.62 14.09 15.40
C THR A 45 8.97 13.17 14.23
N PRO A 46 9.94 13.52 13.35
CA PRO A 46 10.38 12.62 12.28
C PRO A 46 10.63 11.18 12.77
N GLY A 47 10.14 10.19 12.03
CA GLY A 47 10.20 8.77 12.38
C GLY A 47 9.15 8.29 13.39
N THR A 48 8.18 9.14 13.75
CA THR A 48 7.08 8.74 14.65
C THR A 48 6.05 7.89 13.91
N VAL A 49 5.65 6.78 14.52
CA VAL A 49 4.46 6.00 14.12
C VAL A 49 3.36 6.22 15.16
N VAL A 50 2.27 6.84 14.73
CA VAL A 50 1.05 7.06 15.50
C VAL A 50 0.07 5.93 15.23
N HIS A 51 -0.06 5.02 16.19
CA HIS A 51 -1.01 3.91 16.22
C HIS A 51 -2.36 4.38 16.73
N VAL A 52 -3.41 4.20 15.93
CA VAL A 52 -4.76 4.64 16.27
C VAL A 52 -5.68 3.43 16.40
N ALA A 53 -6.05 3.13 17.65
CA ALA A 53 -6.95 2.04 17.98
C ALA A 53 -8.35 2.26 17.37
N PRO A 54 -9.14 1.19 17.16
CA PRO A 54 -10.50 1.32 16.69
C PRO A 54 -11.36 2.22 17.58
N GLY A 55 -12.12 3.12 16.96
CA GLY A 55 -12.88 4.14 17.66
C GLY A 55 -13.28 5.28 16.74
N THR A 56 -14.09 6.20 17.25
CA THR A 56 -14.48 7.41 16.52
C THR A 56 -13.70 8.61 17.02
N TYR A 57 -13.09 9.34 16.08
CA TYR A 57 -12.27 10.52 16.32
C TYR A 57 -12.84 11.71 15.56
N GLY A 58 -12.66 12.90 16.13
CA GLY A 58 -13.10 14.15 15.52
C GLY A 58 -12.15 14.65 14.42
N LYS A 59 -12.32 15.93 14.05
CA LYS A 59 -11.47 16.61 13.08
C LYS A 59 -9.99 16.44 13.42
N THR A 60 -9.21 15.99 12.44
CA THR A 60 -7.78 15.73 12.58
C THR A 60 -6.96 16.77 11.82
N ILE A 61 -5.92 17.30 12.47
CA ILE A 61 -5.00 18.30 11.91
C ILE A 61 -3.57 17.84 12.19
N THR A 62 -2.79 17.59 11.14
CA THR A 62 -1.40 17.13 11.23
C THR A 62 -0.47 18.16 10.59
N MET A 63 0.40 18.79 11.39
CA MET A 63 1.30 19.86 10.93
C MET A 63 2.78 19.50 10.99
N ALA A 64 3.16 18.46 11.73
CA ALA A 64 4.54 18.03 11.84
C ALA A 64 5.00 17.35 10.54
N SER A 65 6.23 17.64 10.11
CA SER A 65 6.85 17.00 8.95
C SER A 65 7.84 15.92 9.39
N GLY A 66 7.89 14.83 8.63
CA GLY A 66 8.99 13.86 8.69
C GLY A 66 10.16 14.27 7.80
N THR A 67 11.04 13.32 7.52
CA THR A 67 12.07 13.39 6.47
C THR A 67 11.93 12.21 5.51
N ALA A 68 12.70 12.19 4.42
CA ALA A 68 12.72 11.06 3.49
C ALA A 68 13.06 9.74 4.19
N GLU A 69 14.00 9.77 5.14
CA GLU A 69 14.48 8.61 5.89
C GLU A 69 13.67 8.34 7.17
N ALA A 70 12.84 9.29 7.61
CA ALA A 70 12.12 9.25 8.87
C ALA A 70 10.74 9.92 8.73
N ARG A 71 9.86 9.28 7.96
CA ARG A 71 8.48 9.73 7.73
C ARG A 71 7.67 9.70 9.03
N ILE A 72 6.64 10.53 9.12
CA ILE A 72 5.64 10.42 10.20
C ILE A 72 4.48 9.59 9.67
N THR A 73 4.17 8.49 10.34
CA THR A 73 3.12 7.57 9.90
C THR A 73 1.95 7.65 10.87
N TYR A 74 0.77 7.97 10.37
CA TYR A 74 -0.49 7.78 11.08
C TYR A 74 -1.16 6.53 10.51
N ILE A 75 -1.45 5.56 11.37
CA ILE A 75 -2.01 4.27 10.96
C ILE A 75 -3.18 3.87 11.85
N SER A 76 -4.27 3.41 11.24
CA SER A 76 -5.31 2.72 11.99
C SER A 76 -4.86 1.31 12.34
N ASP A 77 -4.97 0.89 13.60
CA ASP A 77 -4.54 -0.44 14.07
C ASP A 77 -5.41 -1.60 13.59
N ILE A 78 -6.61 -1.30 13.10
CA ILE A 78 -7.46 -2.23 12.35
C ILE A 78 -7.96 -1.45 11.15
N LYS A 79 -7.85 -2.02 9.96
CA LYS A 79 -8.19 -1.30 8.73
C LYS A 79 -9.63 -0.81 8.82
N TRP A 80 -9.81 0.49 8.66
CA TRP A 80 -11.08 1.20 8.78
C TRP A 80 -11.71 1.18 10.18
N GLY A 81 -10.98 0.69 11.19
CA GLY A 81 -11.42 0.65 12.58
C GLY A 81 -11.33 2.00 13.27
N ALA A 82 -10.35 2.84 12.91
CA ALA A 82 -10.30 4.24 13.32
C ALA A 82 -11.12 5.10 12.35
N VAL A 83 -12.26 5.56 12.83
CA VAL A 83 -13.25 6.33 12.07
C VAL A 83 -13.06 7.81 12.38
N ILE A 84 -12.66 8.59 11.38
CA ILE A 84 -12.66 10.05 11.44
C ILE A 84 -14.04 10.52 11.01
N LYS A 85 -14.79 11.12 11.95
CA LYS A 85 -16.14 11.61 11.68
C LYS A 85 -16.26 13.07 12.10
N THR A 86 -16.56 13.94 11.15
CA THR A 86 -16.63 15.38 11.42
C THR A 86 -18.01 15.99 11.22
N VAL A 87 -18.25 17.04 12.00
CA VAL A 87 -19.43 17.93 11.90
C VAL A 87 -18.92 19.36 11.82
N ASN A 88 -19.36 20.13 10.83
CA ASN A 88 -19.02 21.53 10.59
C ASN A 88 -17.51 21.78 10.43
N ALA A 89 -16.80 20.84 9.78
CA ALA A 89 -15.39 21.00 9.43
C ALA A 89 -15.26 21.16 7.91
N TRP A 90 -14.37 22.05 7.44
CA TRP A 90 -14.08 22.16 6.01
C TRP A 90 -13.52 20.84 5.45
N SER A 91 -12.49 20.32 6.11
CA SER A 91 -11.90 19.01 5.85
C SER A 91 -12.00 18.11 7.09
N SER A 92 -12.27 16.82 6.88
CA SER A 92 -12.27 15.83 7.99
C SER A 92 -10.86 15.61 8.53
N TRP A 93 -9.89 15.49 7.63
CA TRP A 93 -8.46 15.48 7.92
C TRP A 93 -7.76 16.58 7.13
N TYR A 94 -7.03 17.47 7.81
CA TYR A 94 -6.11 18.41 7.18
C TYR A 94 -4.67 18.06 7.51
N ASN A 95 -3.85 17.82 6.48
CA ASN A 95 -2.42 17.60 6.62
C ASN A 95 -1.63 18.77 6.00
N GLY A 96 -0.83 19.43 6.82
CA GLY A 96 0.16 20.44 6.42
C GLY A 96 1.61 19.98 6.55
N GLY A 97 1.87 18.76 7.03
CA GLY A 97 3.21 18.20 7.18
C GLY A 97 3.69 17.42 5.95
N SER A 98 4.97 17.57 5.59
CA SER A 98 5.61 16.80 4.51
C SER A 98 6.16 15.47 5.03
N PHE A 99 6.37 14.50 4.13
CA PHE A 99 6.84 13.15 4.51
C PHE A 99 5.91 12.48 5.54
N VAL A 100 4.61 12.58 5.29
CA VAL A 100 3.54 12.03 6.13
C VAL A 100 2.86 10.87 5.42
N ASP A 101 2.54 9.82 6.16
CA ASP A 101 1.70 8.71 5.71
C ASP A 101 0.39 8.68 6.48
N ILE A 102 -0.73 8.56 5.77
CA ILE A 102 -2.09 8.43 6.34
C ILE A 102 -2.65 7.09 5.84
N ILE A 103 -2.73 6.11 6.74
CA ILE A 103 -2.91 4.70 6.35
C ILE A 103 -4.14 4.08 7.02
N GLY A 104 -5.06 3.58 6.19
CA GLY A 104 -6.08 2.62 6.60
C GLY A 104 -7.22 3.19 7.44
N PHE A 105 -7.46 4.50 7.42
CA PHE A 105 -8.57 5.12 8.15
C PHE A 105 -9.90 5.00 7.40
N ASP A 106 -11.00 5.01 8.15
CA ASP A 106 -12.33 5.32 7.64
C ASP A 106 -12.59 6.82 7.86
N VAL A 107 -13.01 7.55 6.83
CA VAL A 107 -13.12 9.01 6.86
C VAL A 107 -14.44 9.46 6.26
N SER A 108 -15.27 10.08 7.09
CA SER A 108 -16.54 10.67 6.68
C SER A 108 -16.79 12.01 7.37
N GLY A 109 -17.75 12.79 6.86
CA GLY A 109 -18.09 14.07 7.47
C GLY A 109 -18.92 14.98 6.58
N ASN A 110 -19.67 15.89 7.20
CA ASN A 110 -20.52 16.84 6.47
C ASN A 110 -19.74 18.05 5.88
N GLY A 111 -18.41 17.96 5.85
CA GLY A 111 -17.51 18.94 5.25
C GLY A 111 -17.40 18.82 3.74
N PHE A 112 -16.53 19.63 3.13
CA PHE A 112 -16.33 19.66 1.68
C PHE A 112 -15.17 18.78 1.22
N ILE A 113 -14.26 18.43 2.12
CA ILE A 113 -13.11 17.57 1.82
C ILE A 113 -12.99 16.44 2.85
N GLY A 114 -12.75 15.21 2.42
CA GLY A 114 -12.45 14.09 3.33
C GLY A 114 -11.04 14.22 3.88
N ILE A 115 -10.04 13.96 3.05
CA ILE A 115 -8.62 14.13 3.37
C ILE A 115 -8.04 15.23 2.49
N GLN A 116 -7.60 16.32 3.12
CA GLN A 116 -6.91 17.42 2.48
C GLN A 116 -5.43 17.39 2.83
N SER A 117 -4.55 17.43 1.83
CA SER A 117 -3.11 17.53 2.04
C SER A 117 -2.51 18.71 1.29
N ALA A 118 -1.90 19.63 2.04
CA ALA A 118 -1.30 20.88 1.59
C ALA A 118 0.22 20.88 1.83
N ALA A 119 0.87 19.75 1.49
CA ALA A 119 2.29 19.48 1.68
C ALA A 119 2.83 18.58 0.55
N TYR A 120 4.11 18.20 0.62
CA TYR A 120 4.81 17.39 -0.40
C TYR A 120 5.34 16.07 0.17
N TYR A 121 5.59 15.09 -0.70
CA TYR A 121 5.96 13.72 -0.32
C TYR A 121 4.99 13.10 0.68
N VAL A 122 3.69 13.30 0.52
CA VAL A 122 2.64 12.73 1.38
C VAL A 122 2.05 11.50 0.72
N ARG A 123 1.81 10.43 1.50
CA ARG A 123 1.17 9.20 1.01
C ARG A 123 -0.15 8.97 1.73
N ILE A 124 -1.24 8.86 0.96
CA ILE A 124 -2.59 8.55 1.45
C ILE A 124 -2.94 7.15 0.96
N ILE A 125 -2.91 6.17 1.88
CA ILE A 125 -2.87 4.75 1.53
C ILE A 125 -4.02 3.98 2.17
N GLY A 126 -4.77 3.22 1.39
CA GLY A 126 -5.69 2.20 1.95
C GLY A 126 -6.89 2.75 2.73
N ASN A 127 -7.19 4.04 2.62
CA ASN A 127 -8.28 4.67 3.36
C ASN A 127 -9.63 4.42 2.69
N HIS A 128 -10.69 4.44 3.50
CA HIS A 128 -12.08 4.44 3.05
C HIS A 128 -12.64 5.84 3.26
N VAL A 129 -12.91 6.57 2.18
CA VAL A 129 -13.33 7.98 2.24
C VAL A 129 -14.71 8.12 1.63
N HIS A 130 -15.70 8.47 2.44
CA HIS A 130 -17.10 8.45 2.02
C HIS A 130 -17.99 9.48 2.72
N ASP A 131 -19.18 9.70 2.16
CA ASP A 131 -20.18 10.64 2.68
C ASP A 131 -19.64 12.07 2.88
N ILE A 132 -18.85 12.55 1.91
CA ILE A 132 -18.24 13.88 1.93
C ILE A 132 -19.02 14.83 1.02
N ALA A 133 -19.10 16.11 1.38
CA ALA A 133 -19.70 17.18 0.59
C ALA A 133 -21.17 16.96 0.19
N GLN A 134 -21.92 16.22 1.03
CA GLN A 134 -23.29 15.79 0.75
C GLN A 134 -24.29 16.95 0.61
N THR A 135 -23.95 18.14 1.07
CA THR A 135 -24.77 19.36 0.92
C THR A 135 -24.53 20.10 -0.41
N GLY A 136 -23.63 19.61 -1.26
CA GLY A 136 -23.19 20.30 -2.47
C GLY A 136 -22.21 21.42 -2.18
N ASP A 137 -21.99 22.28 -3.18
CA ASP A 137 -21.04 23.40 -3.15
C ASP A 137 -21.80 24.73 -3.34
N PRO A 138 -22.39 25.30 -2.28
CA PRO A 138 -23.21 26.51 -2.39
C PRO A 138 -22.39 27.76 -2.70
N GLU A 139 -21.08 27.75 -2.44
CA GLU A 139 -20.19 28.91 -2.57
C GLU A 139 -19.32 28.84 -3.84
N GLY A 140 -19.32 27.72 -4.56
CA GLY A 140 -18.50 27.52 -5.75
C GLY A 140 -17.04 27.18 -5.45
N ASN A 141 -16.72 26.81 -4.21
CA ASN A 141 -15.36 26.53 -3.73
C ASN A 141 -14.89 25.10 -4.05
N GLY A 142 -15.79 24.25 -4.52
CA GLY A 142 -15.55 22.84 -4.82
C GLY A 142 -15.39 21.94 -3.60
N GLY A 143 -14.96 20.71 -3.85
CA GLY A 143 -14.69 19.72 -2.81
C GLY A 143 -14.13 18.42 -3.38
N ALA A 144 -13.67 17.52 -2.50
CA ALA A 144 -13.28 16.18 -2.92
C ALA A 144 -13.28 15.16 -1.78
N GLY A 145 -13.33 13.87 -2.11
CA GLY A 145 -13.03 12.84 -1.12
C GLY A 145 -11.59 12.97 -0.63
N ILE A 146 -10.65 12.94 -1.58
CA ILE A 146 -9.22 13.18 -1.32
C ILE A 146 -8.76 14.34 -2.18
N GLN A 147 -8.16 15.35 -1.56
CA GLN A 147 -7.60 16.50 -2.24
C GLN A 147 -6.14 16.71 -1.84
N HIS A 148 -5.25 16.73 -2.83
CA HIS A 148 -4.03 17.49 -2.67
C HIS A 148 -4.32 18.93 -3.06
N SER A 149 -3.96 19.87 -2.20
CA SER A 149 -4.29 21.27 -2.37
C SER A 149 -3.07 22.17 -2.39
N TRP A 150 -3.26 23.35 -2.98
CA TRP A 150 -2.44 24.52 -2.74
C TRP A 150 -2.31 24.81 -1.24
N SER A 151 -1.16 25.35 -0.83
CA SER A 151 -0.86 25.72 0.56
C SER A 151 -0.39 27.17 0.60
N PRO A 152 -0.86 28.04 1.51
CA PRO A 152 -0.28 29.38 1.65
C PRO A 152 1.18 29.36 2.13
N LEU A 153 1.65 28.22 2.67
CA LEU A 153 3.04 28.03 3.13
C LEU A 153 4.00 27.59 2.02
N PHE A 154 3.48 26.93 1.00
CA PHE A 154 4.27 26.33 -0.09
C PHE A 154 3.77 26.72 -1.48
N GLU A 155 2.82 27.65 -1.55
CA GLU A 155 2.10 28.05 -2.76
C GLU A 155 1.69 26.83 -3.61
N TYR A 156 2.03 26.85 -4.91
CA TYR A 156 1.82 25.80 -5.89
C TYR A 156 3.00 24.80 -5.98
N GLU A 157 3.92 24.80 -5.02
CA GLU A 157 5.12 23.94 -5.01
C GLU A 157 4.91 22.58 -4.32
N CYS A 158 3.69 22.27 -3.87
CA CYS A 158 3.37 20.92 -3.43
C CYS A 158 3.60 19.95 -4.60
N HIS A 159 4.25 18.81 -4.37
CA HIS A 159 4.64 17.84 -5.40
C HIS A 159 4.92 16.44 -4.82
N HIS A 160 5.04 15.43 -5.70
CA HIS A 160 5.43 14.06 -5.35
C HIS A 160 4.53 13.42 -4.28
N ASN A 161 3.23 13.65 -4.37
CA ASN A 161 2.26 13.08 -3.45
C ASN A 161 1.60 11.83 -4.05
N GLU A 162 1.18 10.91 -3.18
CA GLU A 162 0.62 9.62 -3.58
C GLU A 162 -0.76 9.39 -2.98
N VAL A 163 -1.69 8.92 -3.81
CA VAL A 163 -3.02 8.42 -3.43
C VAL A 163 -3.14 6.99 -3.92
N THR A 164 -2.96 6.02 -3.03
CA THR A 164 -2.81 4.62 -3.42
C THR A 164 -3.72 3.67 -2.63
N GLY A 165 -4.43 2.77 -3.31
CA GLY A 165 -5.17 1.69 -2.63
C GLY A 165 -6.41 2.14 -1.86
N ASN A 166 -6.90 3.37 -2.08
CA ASN A 166 -8.04 3.91 -1.34
C ASN A 166 -9.37 3.50 -1.99
N VAL A 167 -10.42 3.45 -1.18
CA VAL A 167 -11.81 3.34 -1.63
C VAL A 167 -12.48 4.69 -1.38
N VAL A 168 -12.87 5.38 -2.45
CA VAL A 168 -13.43 6.74 -2.39
C VAL A 168 -14.80 6.74 -3.05
N HIS A 169 -15.86 7.02 -2.28
CA HIS A 169 -17.21 7.02 -2.82
C HIS A 169 -18.19 7.92 -2.10
N ASP A 170 -19.38 8.09 -2.66
CA ASP A 170 -20.43 8.95 -2.09
C ASP A 170 -19.88 10.36 -1.79
N ILE A 171 -19.28 10.96 -2.82
CA ILE A 171 -18.70 12.30 -2.75
C ILE A 171 -19.58 13.28 -3.51
N GLY A 172 -20.12 14.25 -2.77
CA GLY A 172 -21.08 15.22 -3.28
C GLY A 172 -22.52 14.69 -3.24
N PRO A 173 -23.50 15.57 -3.50
CA PRO A 173 -24.91 15.22 -3.46
C PRO A 173 -25.30 14.32 -4.64
N VAL A 174 -26.37 13.55 -4.47
CA VAL A 174 -27.00 12.81 -5.57
C VAL A 174 -27.65 13.79 -6.55
N GLY A 175 -27.10 13.91 -7.77
CA GLY A 175 -27.72 14.66 -8.87
C GLY A 175 -26.72 15.37 -9.78
N PRO A 176 -27.09 15.74 -11.03
CA PRO A 176 -26.14 16.16 -12.06
C PRO A 176 -25.63 17.62 -11.93
N THR A 177 -25.81 18.28 -10.80
CA THR A 177 -25.78 19.76 -10.71
C THR A 177 -24.51 20.36 -10.12
N VAL A 178 -23.57 19.57 -9.59
CA VAL A 178 -22.33 20.10 -8.98
C VAL A 178 -21.10 19.50 -9.67
N HIS A 179 -20.45 20.29 -10.52
CA HIS A 179 -19.28 19.84 -11.28
C HIS A 179 -17.94 20.18 -10.61
N THR A 180 -17.97 20.78 -9.42
CA THR A 180 -16.80 21.25 -8.67
C THR A 180 -16.40 20.31 -7.52
N ILE A 181 -17.15 19.23 -7.31
CA ILE A 181 -16.90 18.23 -6.26
C ILE A 181 -16.48 16.91 -6.92
N HIS A 182 -15.34 16.32 -6.53
CA HIS A 182 -14.71 15.20 -7.23
C HIS A 182 -14.32 14.04 -6.30
N GLY A 183 -14.04 12.86 -6.82
CA GLY A 183 -13.54 11.75 -5.99
C GLY A 183 -12.14 12.02 -5.44
N ILE A 184 -11.15 11.91 -6.32
CA ILE A 184 -9.74 12.24 -6.05
C ILE A 184 -9.36 13.46 -6.88
N TYR A 185 -8.83 14.49 -6.22
CA TYR A 185 -8.46 15.76 -6.82
C TYR A 185 -6.98 16.07 -6.59
N LEU A 186 -6.21 16.14 -7.67
CA LEU A 186 -4.76 16.37 -7.63
C LEU A 186 -4.44 17.77 -8.14
N THR A 187 -3.75 18.58 -7.34
CA THR A 187 -3.30 19.95 -7.72
C THR A 187 -1.77 20.09 -7.79
N ASN A 188 -1.03 19.00 -7.98
CA ASN A 188 0.43 19.01 -7.87
C ASN A 188 1.14 18.23 -8.97
N LYS A 189 2.44 18.49 -9.10
CA LYS A 189 3.35 17.81 -10.02
C LYS A 189 3.83 16.48 -9.46
N PHE A 190 4.18 15.55 -10.36
CA PHE A 190 4.76 14.25 -10.01
C PHE A 190 3.87 13.41 -9.09
N GLY A 191 2.56 13.68 -9.09
CA GLY A 191 1.61 12.97 -8.25
C GLY A 191 1.33 11.57 -8.79
N ILE A 192 1.14 10.62 -7.89
CA ILE A 192 0.78 9.23 -8.21
C ILE A 192 -0.62 8.96 -7.69
N ILE A 193 -1.52 8.50 -8.57
CA ILE A 193 -2.86 8.02 -8.21
C ILE A 193 -2.96 6.59 -8.70
N SER A 194 -2.90 5.61 -7.79
CA SER A 194 -2.82 4.20 -8.20
C SER A 194 -3.66 3.24 -7.37
N ASN A 195 -4.18 2.18 -8.01
CA ASN A 195 -4.89 1.09 -7.32
C ASN A 195 -6.07 1.54 -6.45
N ASN A 196 -6.71 2.67 -6.76
CA ASN A 196 -7.89 3.13 -6.03
C ASN A 196 -9.17 2.59 -6.67
N ILE A 197 -10.20 2.36 -5.85
CA ILE A 197 -11.59 2.29 -6.32
C ILE A 197 -12.25 3.65 -6.09
N VAL A 198 -12.77 4.26 -7.15
CA VAL A 198 -13.47 5.54 -7.07
C VAL A 198 -14.83 5.47 -7.73
N TYR A 199 -15.89 5.63 -6.95
CA TYR A 199 -17.25 5.49 -7.45
C TYR A 199 -18.28 6.42 -6.82
N ASN A 200 -19.44 6.53 -7.48
CA ASN A 200 -20.57 7.35 -7.05
C ASN A 200 -20.20 8.78 -6.61
N CYS A 201 -19.25 9.41 -7.30
CA CYS A 201 -18.93 10.82 -7.09
C CYS A 201 -19.78 11.71 -8.02
N VAL A 202 -20.25 12.85 -7.52
CA VAL A 202 -21.05 13.82 -8.30
C VAL A 202 -20.27 14.46 -9.47
N GLY A 203 -18.95 14.53 -9.34
CA GLY A 203 -18.06 15.02 -10.37
C GLY A 203 -17.35 13.89 -11.12
N TRP A 204 -16.11 14.17 -11.48
CA TRP A 204 -15.17 13.17 -12.02
C TRP A 204 -14.67 12.28 -10.90
N GLY A 205 -14.47 11.00 -11.19
CA GLY A 205 -13.84 10.09 -10.25
C GLY A 205 -12.42 10.55 -9.92
N ILE A 206 -11.60 10.79 -10.95
CA ILE A 206 -10.26 11.36 -10.80
C ILE A 206 -10.16 12.66 -11.60
N HIS A 207 -9.72 13.73 -10.94
CA HIS A 207 -9.60 15.07 -11.52
C HIS A 207 -8.22 15.67 -11.27
N LEU A 208 -7.51 16.01 -12.34
CA LEU A 208 -6.25 16.75 -12.29
C LEU A 208 -6.49 18.22 -12.61
N TRP A 209 -6.32 19.09 -11.62
CA TRP A 209 -6.54 20.53 -11.68
C TRP A 209 -6.19 21.13 -10.29
N HIS A 210 -5.72 22.35 -10.06
CA HIS A 210 -4.86 23.20 -10.89
C HIS A 210 -3.39 22.79 -10.71
N ASN A 211 -2.50 23.17 -11.65
CA ASN A 211 -1.04 23.01 -11.53
C ASN A 211 -0.54 21.56 -11.46
N THR A 212 -1.12 20.68 -12.29
CA THR A 212 -0.68 19.30 -12.47
C THR A 212 0.20 19.15 -13.71
N SER A 213 1.25 18.36 -13.60
CA SER A 213 2.06 17.84 -14.71
C SER A 213 2.83 16.62 -14.23
N ASP A 214 3.37 15.83 -15.16
CA ASP A 214 4.25 14.70 -14.85
C ASP A 214 3.58 13.68 -13.90
N ALA A 215 2.25 13.60 -13.91
CA ALA A 215 1.49 12.74 -13.01
C ALA A 215 1.38 11.32 -13.56
N THR A 216 1.22 10.34 -12.67
CA THR A 216 0.94 8.95 -13.04
C THR A 216 -0.40 8.52 -12.45
N ILE A 217 -1.36 8.20 -13.33
CA ILE A 217 -2.67 7.66 -12.97
C ILE A 217 -2.75 6.24 -13.49
N THR A 218 -2.60 5.25 -12.60
CA THR A 218 -2.48 3.86 -13.03
C THR A 218 -3.34 2.88 -12.25
N SER A 219 -3.88 1.88 -12.94
CA SER A 219 -4.51 0.74 -12.26
C SER A 219 -5.63 1.14 -11.31
N ASN A 220 -6.41 2.18 -11.62
CA ASN A 220 -7.58 2.55 -10.82
C ASN A 220 -8.84 1.92 -11.42
N LEU A 221 -9.78 1.53 -10.56
CA LEU A 221 -11.14 1.17 -10.93
C LEU A 221 -12.06 2.36 -10.70
N VAL A 222 -12.62 2.93 -11.78
CA VAL A 222 -13.37 4.19 -11.74
C VAL A 222 -14.75 4.00 -12.37
N PHE A 223 -15.81 4.04 -11.57
CA PHE A 223 -17.16 3.73 -12.06
C PHE A 223 -18.30 4.52 -11.42
N GLY A 224 -19.45 4.59 -12.10
CA GLY A 224 -20.66 5.22 -11.54
C GLY A 224 -20.53 6.72 -11.23
N ASN A 225 -19.47 7.39 -11.69
CA ASN A 225 -19.26 8.81 -11.44
C ASN A 225 -20.09 9.67 -12.40
N GLN A 226 -20.64 10.77 -11.91
CA GLN A 226 -21.69 11.53 -12.61
C GLN A 226 -21.15 12.51 -13.66
N ALA A 227 -19.92 13.00 -13.55
CA ALA A 227 -19.31 13.84 -14.60
C ALA A 227 -18.44 13.06 -15.59
N GLY A 228 -17.88 11.91 -15.18
CA GLY A 228 -17.06 11.04 -16.01
C GLY A 228 -16.02 10.29 -15.17
N GLY A 229 -15.21 9.44 -15.81
CA GLY A 229 -14.21 8.64 -15.12
C GLY A 229 -13.00 9.47 -14.69
N ILE A 230 -12.08 9.71 -15.64
CA ILE A 230 -10.83 10.44 -15.41
C ILE A 230 -10.80 11.69 -16.30
N ILE A 231 -10.42 12.83 -15.74
CA ILE A 231 -10.09 14.02 -16.51
C ILE A 231 -8.66 14.48 -16.21
N VAL A 232 -7.89 14.64 -17.29
CA VAL A 232 -6.56 15.25 -17.28
C VAL A 232 -6.70 16.65 -17.85
N ALA A 233 -6.47 17.63 -17.00
CA ALA A 233 -6.55 19.02 -17.37
C ALA A 233 -5.49 19.80 -16.59
N ASN A 234 -5.46 21.08 -16.88
CA ASN A 234 -4.86 22.10 -16.04
C ASN A 234 -5.83 23.29 -16.03
N GLY A 235 -5.51 24.35 -15.30
CA GLY A 235 -6.25 25.60 -15.44
C GLY A 235 -5.36 26.79 -15.16
N SER A 236 -5.81 27.98 -15.54
CA SER A 236 -5.18 29.29 -15.25
C SER A 236 -5.27 29.68 -13.77
N GLY A 237 -4.92 28.78 -12.86
CA GLY A 237 -4.67 29.10 -11.46
C GLY A 237 -3.43 29.98 -11.33
N GLU A 238 -3.33 30.76 -10.26
CA GLU A 238 -2.35 31.81 -10.00
C GLU A 238 -0.87 31.32 -9.85
N GLY A 239 -0.54 30.14 -10.36
CA GLY A 239 0.79 29.54 -10.43
C GLY A 239 1.34 29.53 -11.86
N ASN A 240 2.66 29.52 -12.00
CA ASN A 240 3.39 29.72 -13.27
C ASN A 240 3.19 28.63 -14.35
N MET A 241 2.28 27.66 -14.19
CA MET A 241 2.07 26.56 -15.15
C MET A 241 0.68 26.61 -15.76
N THR A 242 0.61 26.72 -17.07
CA THR A 242 -0.64 26.72 -17.85
C THR A 242 -0.86 25.41 -18.61
N VAL A 243 0.01 24.41 -18.45
CA VAL A 243 0.02 23.20 -19.28
C VAL A 243 0.31 21.97 -18.44
N ASN A 244 -0.58 20.97 -18.49
CA ASN A 244 -0.33 19.62 -17.99
C ASN A 244 0.29 18.77 -19.10
N ASP A 245 1.56 18.39 -18.91
CA ASP A 245 2.34 17.61 -19.86
C ASP A 245 3.06 16.44 -19.17
N HIS A 246 3.47 15.43 -19.95
CA HIS A 246 4.12 14.19 -19.47
C HIS A 246 3.29 13.36 -18.48
N THR A 247 1.98 13.58 -18.41
CA THR A 247 1.09 12.76 -17.59
C THR A 247 0.83 11.40 -18.25
N LEU A 248 0.97 10.33 -17.48
CA LEU A 248 0.67 8.97 -17.88
C LEU A 248 -0.67 8.52 -17.28
N VAL A 249 -1.61 8.16 -18.14
CA VAL A 249 -2.88 7.53 -17.75
C VAL A 249 -2.91 6.11 -18.30
N ALA A 250 -2.58 5.13 -17.47
CA ALA A 250 -2.36 3.77 -17.93
C ALA A 250 -3.10 2.71 -17.13
N HIS A 251 -3.57 1.65 -17.78
CA HIS A 251 -4.12 0.47 -17.10
C HIS A 251 -5.28 0.75 -16.14
N ASN A 252 -6.00 1.86 -16.33
CA ASN A 252 -7.19 2.17 -15.56
C ASN A 252 -8.40 1.47 -16.20
N ILE A 253 -9.36 1.11 -15.35
CA ILE A 253 -10.63 0.53 -15.76
C ILE A 253 -11.71 1.56 -15.48
N CYS A 254 -12.15 2.25 -16.53
CA CYS A 254 -13.23 3.22 -16.47
C CYS A 254 -14.52 2.57 -16.99
N VAL A 255 -15.48 2.28 -16.11
CA VAL A 255 -16.72 1.61 -16.50
C VAL A 255 -17.96 2.28 -15.94
N HIS A 256 -19.06 2.26 -16.70
CA HIS A 256 -20.36 2.69 -16.17
C HIS A 256 -20.41 4.12 -15.57
N ASN A 257 -19.53 5.03 -16.00
CA ASN A 257 -19.62 6.44 -15.59
C ASN A 257 -20.73 7.15 -16.38
N HIS A 258 -21.58 7.92 -15.69
CA HIS A 258 -22.83 8.46 -16.23
C HIS A 258 -22.68 9.78 -16.98
N GLY A 259 -21.55 10.46 -16.82
CA GLY A 259 -21.36 11.83 -17.30
C GLY A 259 -20.94 11.96 -18.75
N LYS A 260 -19.80 12.61 -18.97
CA LYS A 260 -19.26 12.91 -20.30
C LYS A 260 -18.53 11.67 -20.84
N PHE A 261 -17.26 11.51 -20.49
CA PHE A 261 -16.37 10.51 -21.08
C PHE A 261 -15.80 9.57 -20.03
N ALA A 262 -15.38 8.38 -20.47
CA ALA A 262 -14.60 7.48 -19.63
C ALA A 262 -13.27 8.11 -19.22
N ILE A 263 -12.53 8.67 -20.18
CA ILE A 263 -11.31 9.46 -19.97
C ILE A 263 -11.36 10.68 -20.88
N ARG A 264 -10.98 11.86 -20.37
CA ARG A 264 -10.93 13.11 -21.15
C ARG A 264 -9.66 13.90 -20.85
N GLU A 265 -9.12 14.52 -21.89
CA GLU A 265 -8.27 15.70 -21.77
C GLU A 265 -9.05 17.00 -21.97
N ASP A 266 -8.66 18.06 -21.27
CA ASP A 266 -9.01 19.40 -21.70
C ASP A 266 -7.94 19.96 -22.64
N ALA A 267 -8.26 20.02 -23.94
CA ALA A 267 -7.28 20.23 -25.00
C ALA A 267 -6.58 21.60 -24.93
N GLU A 268 -7.20 22.58 -24.27
CA GLU A 268 -6.67 23.92 -24.07
C GLU A 268 -5.56 23.96 -23.00
N ASP A 269 -5.54 22.99 -22.09
CA ASP A 269 -4.72 23.01 -20.87
C ASP A 269 -3.65 21.90 -20.82
N VAL A 270 -3.48 21.15 -21.90
CA VAL A 270 -2.53 20.01 -21.98
C VAL A 270 -1.42 20.18 -23.02
N GLY A 271 -0.29 19.53 -22.76
CA GLY A 271 0.88 19.46 -23.62
C GLY A 271 0.75 18.40 -24.71
N SER A 272 1.88 17.97 -25.28
CA SER A 272 1.93 16.99 -26.37
C SER A 272 2.57 15.65 -25.97
N ASN A 273 2.92 15.47 -24.69
CA ASN A 273 3.65 14.32 -24.20
C ASN A 273 2.82 13.49 -23.21
N ASN A 274 1.53 13.78 -23.07
CA ASN A 274 0.61 12.96 -22.31
C ASN A 274 0.34 11.64 -23.05
N ARG A 275 0.25 10.55 -22.28
CA ARG A 275 0.16 9.19 -22.82
C ARG A 275 -0.98 8.43 -22.15
N TYR A 276 -1.79 7.78 -22.97
CA TYR A 276 -2.96 7.00 -22.55
C TYR A 276 -2.78 5.56 -22.99
N ILE A 277 -2.40 4.68 -22.06
CA ILE A 277 -1.88 3.36 -22.41
C ILE A 277 -2.71 2.25 -21.77
N GLY A 278 -3.23 1.35 -22.60
CA GLY A 278 -3.81 0.11 -22.10
C GLY A 278 -4.92 0.34 -21.08
N ASN A 279 -5.81 1.30 -21.29
CA ASN A 279 -6.97 1.46 -20.38
C ASN A 279 -8.10 0.52 -20.82
N ILE A 280 -8.99 0.13 -19.91
CA ILE A 280 -10.23 -0.59 -20.26
C ILE A 280 -11.41 0.36 -20.10
N ILE A 281 -12.23 0.42 -21.14
CA ILE A 281 -13.39 1.31 -21.23
C ILE A 281 -14.62 0.48 -21.60
N PHE A 282 -15.64 0.52 -20.75
CA PHE A 282 -16.87 -0.21 -21.00
C PHE A 282 -18.10 0.37 -20.30
N GLY A 283 -19.19 0.52 -21.05
CA GLY A 283 -20.50 0.84 -20.50
C GLY A 283 -20.63 2.23 -19.90
N ASN A 284 -19.68 3.15 -20.16
CA ASN A 284 -19.78 4.56 -19.82
C ASN A 284 -20.79 5.25 -20.75
N ARG A 285 -21.34 6.39 -20.33
CA ARG A 285 -22.25 7.17 -21.20
C ARG A 285 -21.61 7.52 -22.54
N ILE A 286 -20.32 7.82 -22.54
CA ILE A 286 -19.50 7.85 -23.76
C ILE A 286 -18.25 7.00 -23.52
N ASP A 287 -18.23 5.81 -24.11
CA ASP A 287 -17.07 4.89 -24.14
C ASP A 287 -15.99 5.43 -25.09
N LYS A 288 -15.27 6.44 -24.63
CA LYS A 288 -14.21 7.10 -25.38
C LYS A 288 -13.14 7.66 -24.47
N VAL A 289 -11.87 7.51 -24.86
CA VAL A 289 -10.79 8.42 -24.46
C VAL A 289 -10.85 9.64 -25.38
N LEU A 290 -11.30 10.79 -24.86
CA LEU A 290 -11.31 12.03 -25.63
C LEU A 290 -10.01 12.81 -25.38
N LEU A 291 -9.08 12.77 -26.33
CA LEU A 291 -7.78 13.40 -26.21
C LEU A 291 -7.66 14.70 -27.00
N SER A 292 -6.69 15.52 -26.59
CA SER A 292 -6.12 16.58 -27.43
C SER A 292 -5.49 15.93 -28.68
N PRO A 293 -5.51 16.58 -29.86
CA PRO A 293 -4.84 16.07 -31.07
C PRO A 293 -3.32 15.87 -30.94
N ARG A 294 -2.75 16.26 -29.79
CA ARG A 294 -1.32 16.24 -29.48
C ARG A 294 -0.92 15.09 -28.57
N SER A 295 -1.88 14.32 -28.04
CA SER A 295 -1.62 13.22 -27.10
C SER A 295 -1.85 11.88 -27.76
N ASP A 296 -1.17 10.85 -27.27
CA ASP A 296 -1.21 9.51 -27.84
C ASP A 296 -2.06 8.54 -27.01
N GLU A 297 -3.01 7.87 -27.66
CA GLU A 297 -3.73 6.71 -27.15
C GLU A 297 -3.15 5.43 -27.76
N ALA A 298 -2.80 4.45 -26.92
CA ALA A 298 -2.27 3.17 -27.36
C ALA A 298 -2.81 2.00 -26.53
N GLY A 299 -3.30 0.95 -27.20
CA GLY A 299 -3.67 -0.31 -26.52
C GLY A 299 -4.92 -0.25 -25.64
N THR A 300 -5.71 0.83 -25.66
CA THR A 300 -7.00 0.89 -24.97
C THR A 300 -7.94 -0.20 -25.47
N ILE A 301 -8.56 -0.91 -24.54
CA ILE A 301 -9.51 -1.98 -24.79
C ILE A 301 -10.92 -1.43 -24.54
N TYR A 302 -11.75 -1.43 -25.59
CA TYR A 302 -13.16 -1.02 -25.52
C TYR A 302 -14.06 -2.25 -25.39
N ASN A 303 -13.99 -2.94 -24.26
CA ASN A 303 -14.74 -4.17 -23.99
C ASN A 303 -14.96 -4.38 -22.49
N ASP A 304 -15.96 -5.20 -22.15
CA ASP A 304 -16.27 -5.57 -20.77
C ASP A 304 -15.04 -6.18 -20.07
N PRO A 305 -14.59 -5.63 -18.92
CA PRO A 305 -13.50 -6.22 -18.14
C PRO A 305 -13.87 -7.58 -17.52
N ARG A 306 -15.14 -8.00 -17.53
CA ARG A 306 -15.62 -9.29 -17.02
C ARG A 306 -15.24 -9.54 -15.56
N PHE A 307 -15.80 -8.73 -14.67
CA PHE A 307 -15.71 -8.94 -13.23
C PHE A 307 -16.48 -10.19 -12.78
N ILE A 308 -16.13 -10.76 -11.63
CA ILE A 308 -16.83 -11.89 -11.00
C ILE A 308 -18.26 -11.48 -10.66
N ASP A 309 -18.42 -10.33 -9.99
CA ASP A 309 -19.73 -9.77 -9.63
C ASP A 309 -19.65 -8.24 -9.56
N PHE A 310 -19.95 -7.57 -10.67
CA PHE A 310 -19.95 -6.10 -10.67
C PHE A 310 -21.22 -5.54 -10.05
N GLN A 311 -21.06 -4.74 -8.99
CA GLN A 311 -22.14 -3.93 -8.42
C GLN A 311 -21.79 -2.44 -8.49
N LEU A 312 -22.75 -1.60 -8.87
CA LEU A 312 -22.53 -0.15 -9.04
C LEU A 312 -22.42 0.59 -7.70
N ASP A 313 -22.87 -0.04 -6.61
CA ASP A 313 -22.90 0.54 -5.26
C ASP A 313 -21.64 0.23 -4.42
N GLY A 314 -20.63 -0.43 -5.01
CA GLY A 314 -19.41 -0.82 -4.30
C GLY A 314 -19.45 -2.20 -3.64
N SER A 315 -20.60 -2.88 -3.60
CA SER A 315 -20.76 -4.15 -2.87
C SER A 315 -20.28 -5.40 -3.62
N GLY A 316 -19.75 -5.23 -4.84
CA GLY A 316 -19.42 -6.32 -5.74
C GLY A 316 -18.05 -6.95 -5.52
N ASP A 317 -17.80 -8.04 -6.24
CA ASP A 317 -16.48 -8.66 -6.41
C ASP A 317 -15.87 -8.20 -7.75
N TYR A 318 -14.97 -7.24 -7.65
CA TYR A 318 -14.30 -6.61 -8.79
C TYR A 318 -13.09 -7.40 -9.30
N ARG A 319 -12.85 -8.63 -8.84
CA ARG A 319 -11.84 -9.49 -9.46
C ARG A 319 -12.34 -9.97 -10.81
N TYR A 320 -11.43 -10.43 -11.66
CA TYR A 320 -11.77 -10.86 -13.01
C TYR A 320 -12.12 -12.34 -13.08
N VAL A 321 -13.05 -12.70 -13.97
CA VAL A 321 -13.22 -14.10 -14.37
C VAL A 321 -12.16 -14.51 -15.39
N ALA A 322 -11.94 -15.82 -15.54
CA ALA A 322 -11.02 -16.37 -16.54
C ALA A 322 -11.36 -15.90 -17.97
N GLY A 323 -10.34 -15.47 -18.72
CA GLY A 323 -10.48 -14.91 -20.06
C GLY A 323 -11.05 -13.49 -20.11
N SER A 324 -11.01 -12.77 -18.98
CA SER A 324 -11.16 -11.31 -18.98
C SER A 324 -10.15 -10.65 -19.93
N PRO A 325 -10.52 -9.60 -20.67
CA PRO A 325 -9.56 -8.83 -21.47
C PRO A 325 -8.56 -8.05 -20.60
N ALA A 326 -8.81 -7.93 -19.30
CA ALA A 326 -7.86 -7.42 -18.31
C ALA A 326 -6.76 -8.45 -17.97
N ILE A 327 -6.90 -9.70 -18.46
CA ILE A 327 -5.94 -10.78 -18.33
C ILE A 327 -5.38 -11.10 -19.74
N PRO A 328 -4.07 -10.91 -20.00
CA PRO A 328 -3.48 -11.28 -21.29
C PRO A 328 -3.66 -12.78 -21.63
N PRO A 329 -3.70 -13.18 -22.92
CA PRO A 329 -3.84 -14.59 -23.33
C PRO A 329 -2.69 -15.52 -22.87
N ASP A 330 -1.54 -14.92 -22.56
CA ASP A 330 -0.27 -15.51 -22.15
C ASP A 330 0.07 -15.28 -20.66
N ALA A 331 -0.87 -14.68 -19.91
CA ALA A 331 -0.78 -14.32 -18.50
C ALA A 331 -0.91 -15.50 -17.53
N TYR A 332 -0.20 -16.59 -17.77
CA TYR A 332 -0.06 -17.68 -16.79
C TYR A 332 1.16 -17.48 -15.88
N TYR A 333 1.63 -16.25 -15.63
CA TYR A 333 2.75 -15.96 -14.71
C TYR A 333 2.79 -14.46 -14.35
N GLN A 334 2.91 -14.10 -13.05
CA GLN A 334 3.29 -12.77 -12.49
C GLN A 334 2.14 -11.83 -12.02
N ALA A 335 1.63 -12.06 -10.80
CA ALA A 335 1.11 -10.97 -9.96
C ALA A 335 2.26 -10.43 -9.08
N SER A 336 3.21 -9.71 -9.69
CA SER A 336 4.27 -9.00 -8.97
C SER A 336 3.79 -7.58 -8.64
N ASN A 337 3.76 -7.23 -7.35
CA ASN A 337 3.58 -5.86 -6.87
C ASN A 337 4.73 -5.00 -7.39
N HIS A 338 4.52 -4.30 -8.51
CA HIS A 338 5.51 -3.37 -9.06
C HIS A 338 5.12 -1.95 -8.67
N TYR A 339 5.93 -1.32 -7.81
CA TYR A 339 6.01 0.13 -7.69
C TYR A 339 6.67 0.68 -8.97
N PRO A 340 6.15 1.75 -9.61
CA PRO A 340 6.83 2.35 -10.73
C PRO A 340 7.87 3.35 -10.21
N ASP A 341 9.14 2.95 -10.19
CA ASP A 341 10.27 3.89 -10.17
C ASP A 341 10.96 3.88 -11.54
N SER A 342 11.00 5.07 -12.14
CA SER A 342 11.90 5.60 -13.18
C SER A 342 12.40 4.69 -14.32
N GLU A 343 12.09 5.15 -15.55
CA GLU A 343 12.57 4.68 -16.87
C GLU A 343 12.00 3.34 -17.38
N LEU A 344 10.95 3.41 -18.21
CA LEU A 344 10.46 2.29 -19.00
C LEU A 344 11.39 2.03 -20.20
N PRO A 345 12.05 0.86 -20.32
CA PRO A 345 12.77 0.48 -21.53
C PRO A 345 11.80 0.36 -22.70
N ALA A 346 12.22 0.86 -23.86
CA ALA A 346 11.49 0.70 -25.10
C ALA A 346 11.48 -0.77 -25.55
N GLY A 347 10.29 -1.38 -25.55
CA GLY A 347 10.02 -2.63 -26.24
C GLY A 347 9.87 -3.83 -25.32
N GLU A 348 8.62 -4.16 -24.96
CA GLU A 348 8.02 -5.51 -25.01
C GLU A 348 6.60 -5.44 -24.44
N THR A 349 5.66 -6.06 -25.17
CA THR A 349 4.21 -6.03 -24.93
C THR A 349 3.77 -7.19 -24.05
N ALA A 350 3.48 -6.94 -22.77
CA ALA A 350 2.57 -7.74 -21.92
C ALA A 350 2.26 -6.95 -20.63
N TRP A 351 1.06 -6.38 -20.51
CA TRP A 351 0.69 -5.51 -19.38
C TRP A 351 -0.50 -6.06 -18.59
N TRP A 352 -0.42 -6.00 -17.26
CA TRP A 352 -1.38 -6.54 -16.29
C TRP A 352 -2.23 -5.41 -15.68
N PHE A 353 -3.51 -5.69 -15.38
CA PHE A 353 -4.43 -4.75 -14.74
C PHE A 353 -4.69 -5.13 -13.27
N SER A 354 -4.00 -4.54 -12.29
CA SER A 354 -4.18 -4.87 -10.85
C SER A 354 -5.36 -4.16 -10.17
N GLY A 355 -5.92 -3.11 -10.80
CA GLY A 355 -6.78 -2.14 -10.12
C GLY A 355 -8.07 -2.66 -9.51
N ALA A 356 -8.63 -3.74 -10.06
CA ALA A 356 -9.88 -4.31 -9.58
C ALA A 356 -9.65 -5.54 -8.68
N GLN A 357 -8.48 -6.19 -8.80
CA GLN A 357 -8.14 -7.40 -8.06
C GLN A 357 -7.73 -7.09 -6.61
N GLN A 358 -7.29 -5.87 -6.32
CA GLN A 358 -6.68 -5.51 -5.04
C GLN A 358 -7.61 -4.81 -4.04
N ALA A 359 -8.85 -4.48 -4.42
CA ALA A 359 -9.73 -3.71 -3.57
C ALA A 359 -10.99 -4.43 -3.10
N ALA A 360 -11.45 -5.46 -3.83
CA ALA A 360 -12.34 -6.51 -3.28
C ALA A 360 -11.55 -7.53 -2.43
N ASP A 361 -10.30 -7.81 -2.81
CA ASP A 361 -9.28 -8.47 -2.00
C ASP A 361 -8.20 -7.43 -1.62
N LEU A 362 -8.57 -6.30 -1.00
CA LEU A 362 -7.59 -5.74 -0.06
C LEU A 362 -7.43 -6.89 0.92
N PRO A 363 -6.25 -7.53 1.05
CA PRO A 363 -6.07 -8.43 2.15
C PRO A 363 -6.54 -7.64 3.36
N GLU A 364 -7.14 -8.31 4.35
CA GLU A 364 -6.93 -7.81 5.70
C GLU A 364 -5.46 -7.39 5.71
N PHE A 365 -5.18 -6.09 5.79
CA PHE A 365 -4.02 -5.75 6.55
C PHE A 365 -4.50 -6.26 7.91
N PRO A 366 -4.02 -7.40 8.44
CA PRO A 366 -3.70 -7.31 9.84
C PRO A 366 -2.71 -6.15 9.84
N ILE A 367 -3.19 -4.98 10.28
CA ILE A 367 -2.26 -4.01 10.81
C ILE A 367 -1.72 -4.71 12.03
N THR A 368 -0.65 -5.45 11.82
CA THR A 368 0.13 -6.02 12.89
C THR A 368 1.46 -5.28 12.86
N LEU A 369 1.63 -4.56 13.96
CA LEU A 369 2.76 -3.73 14.35
C LEU A 369 4.10 -4.20 13.74
N PRO A 370 4.91 -3.29 13.18
CA PRO A 370 6.23 -3.64 12.68
C PRO A 370 7.10 -4.21 13.82
N CYS A 371 8.06 -5.04 13.46
CA CYS A 371 9.01 -5.60 14.42
C CYS A 371 9.94 -4.50 14.96
N LEU A 372 9.53 -3.78 16.01
CA LEU A 372 10.29 -2.64 16.57
C LEU A 372 11.30 -3.05 17.65
N THR A 373 11.18 -4.27 18.21
CA THR A 373 12.13 -4.84 19.19
C THR A 373 12.17 -6.37 19.06
N SER A 374 13.15 -7.04 19.69
CA SER A 374 13.21 -8.51 19.80
C SER A 374 12.09 -9.13 20.66
N SER A 375 11.20 -8.30 21.21
CA SER A 375 9.94 -8.70 21.84
C SER A 375 8.77 -8.20 20.98
N PRO A 376 8.31 -9.00 20.01
CA PRO A 376 7.25 -8.61 19.11
C PRO A 376 5.90 -8.53 19.86
N PRO A 377 4.94 -7.75 19.35
CA PRO A 377 3.58 -7.67 19.89
C PRO A 377 2.83 -9.01 19.80
N SER A 378 1.67 -9.12 20.46
CA SER A 378 0.90 -10.38 20.52
C SER A 378 0.63 -10.94 19.12
N GLY A 379 1.19 -12.12 18.82
CA GLY A 379 1.08 -12.79 17.52
C GLY A 379 2.40 -12.91 16.74
N GLY A 380 3.42 -12.11 17.06
CA GLY A 380 4.77 -12.26 16.49
C GLY A 380 5.58 -13.39 17.13
N TRP A 381 6.59 -13.86 16.41
CA TRP A 381 7.43 -14.98 16.81
C TRP A 381 8.80 -14.48 17.27
N ILE A 382 9.32 -15.09 18.33
CA ILE A 382 10.72 -14.91 18.74
C ILE A 382 11.48 -16.19 18.48
N SER A 383 12.73 -16.07 18.08
CA SER A 383 13.61 -17.21 17.89
C SER A 383 13.85 -17.91 19.23
N ARG A 384 14.03 -19.24 19.19
CA ARG A 384 14.26 -20.07 20.37
C ARG A 384 15.51 -20.95 20.22
N GLN A 385 16.17 -21.27 21.32
CA GLN A 385 17.29 -22.23 21.33
C GLN A 385 16.86 -23.65 20.93
N GLY A 386 15.61 -24.01 21.22
CA GLY A 386 15.09 -25.35 20.97
C GLY A 386 14.04 -25.39 19.87
N MET A 387 14.17 -26.32 18.92
CA MET A 387 13.20 -26.54 17.83
C MET A 387 11.78 -26.79 18.30
N LYS A 388 11.60 -27.40 19.48
CA LYS A 388 10.26 -27.65 20.05
C LYS A 388 9.59 -26.33 20.45
N GLN A 389 10.34 -25.43 21.06
CA GLN A 389 9.87 -24.13 21.55
C GLN A 389 9.71 -23.14 20.42
N GLY A 390 10.57 -23.21 19.39
CA GLY A 390 10.50 -22.36 18.20
C GLY A 390 9.50 -22.84 17.14
N ARG A 391 8.65 -23.82 17.45
CA ARG A 391 7.67 -24.37 16.51
C ARG A 391 6.40 -23.53 16.48
N HIS A 392 5.93 -23.23 15.29
CA HIS A 392 4.70 -22.52 15.01
C HIS A 392 3.78 -23.37 14.14
N ASP A 393 2.52 -23.50 14.57
CA ASP A 393 1.47 -24.18 13.82
C ASP A 393 0.90 -23.23 12.76
N LEU A 394 0.88 -23.67 11.49
CA LEU A 394 0.37 -22.87 10.36
C LEU A 394 -1.03 -23.30 9.92
N GLY A 395 -1.65 -24.24 10.63
CA GLY A 395 -2.96 -24.78 10.28
C GLY A 395 -2.93 -25.74 9.09
N ASP A 396 -4.11 -26.08 8.59
CA ASP A 396 -4.31 -27.04 7.52
C ASP A 396 -4.69 -26.33 6.21
N GLY A 397 -4.60 -27.04 5.07
CA GLY A 397 -5.09 -26.55 3.78
C GLY A 397 -4.10 -25.73 2.96
N ASN A 398 -2.89 -25.49 3.47
CA ASN A 398 -1.81 -24.80 2.77
C ASN A 398 -1.16 -25.68 1.69
N THR A 399 -1.92 -26.02 0.65
CA THR A 399 -1.55 -27.01 -0.38
C THR A 399 -1.37 -26.36 -1.76
N GLY A 400 -0.84 -27.10 -2.73
CA GLY A 400 -0.63 -26.60 -4.09
C GLY A 400 0.47 -25.54 -4.16
N ARG A 401 0.12 -24.33 -4.61
CA ARG A 401 1.01 -23.17 -4.61
C ARG A 401 0.72 -22.30 -3.40
N VAL A 402 1.77 -21.99 -2.64
CA VAL A 402 1.69 -21.27 -1.37
C VAL A 402 2.66 -20.10 -1.41
N SER A 403 2.19 -18.89 -1.13
CA SER A 403 3.06 -17.74 -0.86
C SER A 403 3.10 -17.48 0.63
N ILE A 404 4.29 -17.25 1.20
CA ILE A 404 4.47 -16.90 2.60
C ILE A 404 5.10 -15.51 2.67
N ARG A 405 4.59 -14.65 3.54
CA ARG A 405 5.15 -13.32 3.78
C ARG A 405 5.36 -13.09 5.26
N PHE A 406 6.42 -12.37 5.60
CA PHE A 406 6.69 -11.95 6.97
C PHE A 406 7.73 -10.83 7.02
N GLU A 407 7.79 -10.17 8.16
CA GLU A 407 8.89 -9.27 8.51
C GLU A 407 9.87 -9.97 9.42
N PHE A 408 11.16 -9.71 9.23
CA PHE A 408 12.24 -10.26 10.03
C PHE A 408 13.09 -9.13 10.60
N LEU A 409 13.42 -9.24 11.88
CA LEU A 409 14.38 -8.37 12.56
C LEU A 409 15.38 -9.24 13.31
N THR A 410 16.65 -8.87 13.26
CA THR A 410 17.66 -9.37 14.20
C THR A 410 18.21 -8.24 15.06
N ALA A 411 18.37 -8.52 16.35
CA ALA A 411 19.09 -7.65 17.29
C ALA A 411 20.56 -8.07 17.46
N ASP A 412 20.90 -9.28 17.01
CA ASP A 412 22.25 -9.83 17.03
C ASP A 412 22.44 -10.82 15.88
N LYS A 413 22.92 -10.33 14.74
CA LYS A 413 23.24 -11.10 13.54
C LYS A 413 24.41 -12.06 13.70
N THR A 414 25.14 -12.01 14.82
CA THR A 414 26.29 -12.90 15.04
C THR A 414 25.88 -14.30 15.50
N GLN A 415 24.61 -14.49 15.84
CA GLN A 415 24.03 -15.78 16.21
C GLN A 415 23.68 -16.62 14.99
N ASP A 416 23.84 -17.93 15.07
CA ASP A 416 23.24 -18.82 14.06
C ASP A 416 21.71 -18.65 14.09
N LEU A 417 21.12 -18.62 12.90
CA LEU A 417 19.70 -18.40 12.68
C LEU A 417 19.18 -19.44 11.71
N THR A 418 18.05 -20.05 12.01
CA THR A 418 17.33 -20.84 11.02
C THR A 418 15.83 -20.67 11.13
N LEU A 419 15.20 -20.40 9.99
CA LEU A 419 13.77 -20.51 9.79
C LEU A 419 13.50 -21.63 8.80
N GLY A 420 12.81 -22.68 9.21
CA GLY A 420 12.47 -23.78 8.31
C GLY A 420 10.99 -24.13 8.30
N TYR A 421 10.55 -24.72 7.19
CA TYR A 421 9.16 -25.12 6.96
C TYR A 421 9.06 -26.63 6.73
N ALA A 422 8.00 -27.22 7.24
CA ALA A 422 7.68 -28.63 7.07
C ALA A 422 6.16 -28.84 6.92
N GLY A 423 5.80 -30.01 6.39
CA GLY A 423 4.40 -30.43 6.31
C GLY A 423 3.80 -30.67 7.70
N ARG A 424 2.47 -30.57 7.81
CA ARG A 424 1.75 -30.72 9.09
C ARG A 424 2.06 -32.03 9.80
N GLN A 425 2.13 -33.11 9.03
CA GLN A 425 2.33 -34.48 9.52
C GLN A 425 3.79 -34.77 9.89
N THR A 426 4.72 -33.87 9.58
CA THR A 426 6.14 -34.06 9.86
C THR A 426 6.43 -33.84 11.34
N VAL A 427 7.05 -34.83 11.99
CA VAL A 427 7.53 -34.66 13.36
C VAL A 427 8.91 -33.98 13.32
N VAL A 428 8.96 -32.67 13.53
CA VAL A 428 10.22 -31.90 13.49
C VAL A 428 10.97 -31.96 14.82
N THR A 429 12.08 -32.69 14.83
CA THR A 429 13.00 -32.93 15.96
C THR A 429 14.47 -32.67 15.60
N ALA A 430 14.79 -32.52 14.32
CA ALA A 430 16.13 -32.30 13.80
C ALA A 430 16.07 -31.56 12.44
N TRP A 431 17.19 -30.93 12.06
CA TRP A 431 17.30 -30.11 10.85
C TRP A 431 16.85 -30.80 9.55
N PRO A 432 17.14 -32.10 9.31
CA PRO A 432 16.74 -32.76 8.07
C PRO A 432 15.23 -32.86 7.85
N GLN A 433 14.42 -32.61 8.88
CA GLN A 433 12.96 -32.74 8.79
C GLN A 433 12.27 -31.49 8.23
N MET A 434 13.02 -30.44 7.89
CA MET A 434 12.50 -29.22 7.26
C MET A 434 12.83 -29.24 5.76
N SER A 435 11.79 -29.15 4.92
CA SER A 435 11.93 -29.22 3.45
C SER A 435 12.48 -27.93 2.85
N ILE A 436 12.20 -26.81 3.50
CA ILE A 436 12.68 -25.47 3.13
C ILE A 436 13.41 -24.92 4.36
N SER A 437 14.54 -24.26 4.17
CA SER A 437 15.26 -23.60 5.26
C SER A 437 15.97 -22.34 4.79
N LEU A 438 15.78 -21.26 5.54
CA LEU A 438 16.51 -20.01 5.43
C LEU A 438 17.48 -19.92 6.60
N SER A 439 18.68 -19.40 6.35
CA SER A 439 19.75 -19.25 7.33
C SER A 439 20.56 -17.99 7.03
N ILE A 440 21.62 -17.77 7.79
CA ILE A 440 22.66 -16.79 7.49
C ILE A 440 24.02 -17.49 7.30
N VAL A 441 24.96 -16.81 6.64
CA VAL A 441 26.34 -17.26 6.43
C VAL A 441 27.31 -16.10 6.61
N PHE A 442 28.48 -16.34 7.20
CA PHE A 442 29.58 -15.37 7.29
C PHE A 442 30.57 -15.56 6.16
N GLU A 443 30.68 -14.57 5.27
CA GLU A 443 31.61 -14.57 4.15
C GLU A 443 32.26 -13.20 3.97
N MET A 444 33.56 -13.18 3.70
CA MET A 444 34.32 -11.95 3.40
C MET A 444 34.13 -10.82 4.43
N GLY A 445 34.00 -11.15 5.71
CA GLY A 445 33.82 -10.15 6.78
C GLY A 445 32.39 -9.62 6.94
N LYS A 446 31.41 -10.18 6.23
CA LYS A 446 29.99 -9.81 6.29
C LYS A 446 29.12 -11.03 6.51
N ILE A 447 27.89 -10.79 6.97
CA ILE A 447 26.88 -11.84 7.16
C ILE A 447 25.79 -11.64 6.11
N PHE A 448 25.40 -12.71 5.43
CA PHE A 448 24.39 -12.69 4.37
C PHE A 448 23.29 -13.70 4.65
N PHE A 449 22.08 -13.43 4.17
CA PHE A 449 21.04 -14.45 4.14
C PHE A 449 21.40 -15.56 3.14
N THR A 450 20.92 -16.77 3.41
CA THR A 450 21.02 -17.92 2.52
C THR A 450 19.76 -18.77 2.58
N ALA A 451 19.47 -19.51 1.51
CA ALA A 451 18.38 -20.47 1.43
C ALA A 451 18.93 -21.84 1.02
N ARG A 452 18.21 -22.90 1.38
CA ARG A 452 18.63 -24.28 1.11
C ARG A 452 18.21 -24.75 -0.29
N ASP A 453 19.14 -25.05 -1.17
CA ASP A 453 18.86 -25.70 -2.46
C ASP A 453 19.21 -27.19 -2.38
N GLY A 454 18.21 -28.05 -2.14
CA GLY A 454 18.44 -29.48 -1.94
C GLY A 454 19.33 -29.78 -0.73
N ASP A 455 20.59 -30.16 -0.99
CA ASP A 455 21.55 -30.62 0.03
C ASP A 455 22.50 -29.51 0.56
N HIS A 456 22.52 -28.34 -0.05
CA HIS A 456 23.42 -27.24 0.32
C HIS A 456 22.66 -25.92 0.54
N TYR A 457 23.34 -24.93 1.13
CA TYR A 457 22.85 -23.56 1.27
C TYR A 457 23.51 -22.69 0.20
N ALA A 458 22.73 -21.79 -0.41
CA ALA A 458 23.17 -20.88 -1.45
C ALA A 458 22.37 -19.57 -1.40
N TYR A 459 22.78 -18.59 -2.19
CA TYR A 459 21.99 -17.40 -2.49
C TYR A 459 22.20 -17.00 -3.95
N VAL A 460 21.21 -16.35 -4.56
CA VAL A 460 21.32 -15.75 -5.90
C VAL A 460 21.96 -14.36 -5.79
N ASP A 461 21.29 -13.45 -5.08
CA ASP A 461 21.84 -12.13 -4.75
C ASP A 461 22.38 -12.14 -3.30
N PRO A 462 23.60 -11.61 -3.04
CA PRO A 462 24.11 -11.47 -1.68
C PRO A 462 23.39 -10.33 -0.96
N ILE A 463 22.60 -10.66 0.06
CA ILE A 463 21.81 -9.69 0.85
C ILE A 463 22.40 -9.57 2.25
N PRO A 464 23.09 -8.46 2.57
CA PRO A 464 23.73 -8.29 3.88
C PRO A 464 22.70 -8.23 5.02
N VAL A 465 23.02 -8.90 6.13
CA VAL A 465 22.27 -8.85 7.37
C VAL A 465 22.83 -7.76 8.27
N ASN A 466 21.96 -6.86 8.72
CA ASN A 466 22.26 -5.74 9.59
C ASN A 466 21.30 -5.74 10.77
N ASP A 467 21.86 -5.57 11.97
CA ASP A 467 21.07 -5.47 13.20
C ASP A 467 20.18 -4.22 13.13
N GLY A 468 18.95 -4.34 13.63
CA GLY A 468 17.99 -3.23 13.62
C GLY A 468 17.34 -2.96 12.26
N THR A 469 17.79 -3.60 11.17
CA THR A 469 17.12 -3.51 9.86
C THR A 469 15.94 -4.48 9.83
N ILE A 470 14.76 -3.96 9.47
CA ILE A 470 13.59 -4.78 9.18
C ILE A 470 13.71 -5.30 7.75
N TYR A 471 13.54 -6.59 7.56
CA TYR A 471 13.56 -7.25 6.25
C TYR A 471 12.17 -7.79 5.93
N HIS A 472 11.64 -7.45 4.76
CA HIS A 472 10.39 -8.02 4.28
C HIS A 472 10.70 -9.26 3.43
N PHE A 473 10.26 -10.42 3.90
CA PHE A 473 10.42 -11.69 3.22
C PHE A 473 9.17 -12.07 2.44
N ARG A 474 9.38 -12.62 1.26
CA ARG A 474 8.36 -13.29 0.47
C ARG A 474 8.92 -14.61 -0.05
N LEU A 475 8.22 -15.70 0.22
CA LEU A 475 8.54 -17.03 -0.29
C LEU A 475 7.41 -17.46 -1.20
N ASP A 476 7.73 -17.95 -2.39
CA ASP A 476 6.76 -18.59 -3.27
C ASP A 476 7.12 -20.06 -3.37
N ILE A 477 6.18 -20.93 -3.00
CA ILE A 477 6.37 -22.37 -2.82
C ILE A 477 5.44 -23.11 -3.78
N ASP A 478 5.99 -23.99 -4.61
CA ASP A 478 5.24 -24.93 -5.43
C ASP A 478 5.46 -26.34 -4.84
N LEU A 479 4.46 -26.83 -4.10
CA LEU A 479 4.54 -28.13 -3.41
C LEU A 479 4.53 -29.30 -4.40
N ALA A 480 3.85 -29.16 -5.55
CA ALA A 480 3.80 -30.19 -6.58
C ALA A 480 5.14 -30.33 -7.31
N ALA A 481 5.79 -29.20 -7.61
CA ALA A 481 7.12 -29.18 -8.20
C ALA A 481 8.24 -29.40 -7.17
N GLN A 482 7.93 -29.31 -5.86
CA GLN A 482 8.91 -29.29 -4.78
C GLN A 482 9.99 -28.23 -5.02
N ARG A 483 9.55 -27.02 -5.35
CA ARG A 483 10.41 -25.86 -5.65
C ARG A 483 9.95 -24.64 -4.88
N TYR A 484 10.89 -23.74 -4.58
CA TYR A 484 10.57 -22.46 -3.99
C TYR A 484 11.53 -21.35 -4.40
N SER A 485 11.04 -20.12 -4.37
CA SER A 485 11.82 -18.91 -4.53
C SER A 485 11.69 -18.05 -3.27
N VAL A 486 12.71 -17.25 -2.99
CA VAL A 486 12.76 -16.37 -1.82
C VAL A 486 13.21 -14.99 -2.25
N PHE A 487 12.48 -13.99 -1.79
CA PHE A 487 12.73 -12.58 -2.07
C PHE A 487 12.82 -11.84 -0.74
N VAL A 488 13.75 -10.89 -0.66
CA VAL A 488 14.00 -10.12 0.56
C VAL A 488 14.15 -8.65 0.20
N THR A 489 13.43 -7.80 0.91
CA THR A 489 13.52 -6.34 0.82
C THR A 489 14.10 -5.79 2.13
N PRO A 490 15.35 -5.32 2.15
CA PRO A 490 15.93 -4.65 3.31
C PRO A 490 15.31 -3.25 3.51
N GLY A 491 14.65 -3.00 4.64
CA GLY A 491 14.03 -1.71 4.93
C GLY A 491 13.05 -1.24 3.84
N GLN A 492 13.36 -0.10 3.22
CA GLN A 492 12.62 0.45 2.06
C GLN A 492 13.42 0.33 0.75
N ASP A 493 14.49 -0.46 0.73
CA ASP A 493 15.33 -0.65 -0.44
C ASP A 493 14.63 -1.55 -1.49
N ARG A 494 15.34 -1.87 -2.58
CA ARG A 494 14.83 -2.72 -3.66
C ARG A 494 14.70 -4.19 -3.21
N GLU A 495 13.61 -4.86 -3.62
CA GLU A 495 13.44 -6.31 -3.47
C GLU A 495 14.56 -7.05 -4.23
N ALA A 496 15.33 -7.86 -3.50
CA ALA A 496 16.41 -8.68 -4.04
C ALA A 496 16.04 -10.17 -3.98
N ARG A 497 16.57 -10.97 -4.92
CA ARG A 497 16.23 -12.39 -5.01
C ARG A 497 17.25 -13.19 -4.23
N LEU A 498 16.81 -13.78 -3.11
CA LEU A 498 17.65 -14.65 -2.30
C LEU A 498 17.75 -16.05 -2.91
N ALA A 499 16.64 -16.59 -3.42
CA ALA A 499 16.58 -17.91 -4.05
C ALA A 499 15.66 -17.88 -5.27
N ASP A 500 16.03 -18.62 -6.32
CA ASP A 500 15.25 -18.74 -7.55
C ASP A 500 15.04 -20.20 -7.90
N CYS A 501 13.79 -20.68 -7.77
CA CYS A 501 13.40 -22.04 -8.08
C CYS A 501 14.27 -23.11 -7.40
N TYR A 502 14.68 -22.90 -6.16
CA TYR A 502 15.47 -23.85 -5.37
C TYR A 502 14.68 -25.12 -5.08
N CYS A 503 15.37 -26.25 -5.02
CA CYS A 503 14.81 -27.55 -4.73
C CYS A 503 14.52 -27.71 -3.24
N PHE A 504 13.42 -28.37 -2.90
CA PHE A 504 13.23 -28.84 -1.53
C PHE A 504 14.37 -29.77 -1.12
N ARG A 505 14.65 -29.77 0.18
CA ARG A 505 15.63 -30.64 0.79
C ARG A 505 15.34 -32.11 0.45
N THR A 506 16.34 -32.81 -0.07
CA THR A 506 16.20 -34.15 -0.68
C THR A 506 16.00 -35.29 0.32
N ASP A 507 16.50 -35.14 1.54
CA ASP A 507 16.38 -36.09 2.66
C ASP A 507 15.23 -35.74 3.63
N ALA A 508 14.43 -34.71 3.32
CA ALA A 508 13.32 -34.32 4.16
C ALA A 508 12.08 -35.22 3.97
N PRO A 509 11.27 -35.43 5.02
CA PRO A 509 9.96 -36.06 4.88
C PRO A 509 9.11 -35.33 3.84
N PRO A 510 8.23 -36.06 3.10
CA PRO A 510 7.38 -35.44 2.08
C PRO A 510 6.56 -34.28 2.66
N MET A 511 6.59 -33.15 1.95
CA MET A 511 5.82 -31.95 2.28
C MET A 511 4.77 -31.73 1.19
N ASN A 512 3.53 -32.15 1.46
CA ASN A 512 2.37 -31.95 0.58
C ASN A 512 1.50 -30.76 0.99
N ASP A 513 1.82 -30.13 2.11
CA ASP A 513 1.24 -28.90 2.64
C ASP A 513 2.33 -28.09 3.39
N VAL A 514 2.13 -26.79 3.60
CA VAL A 514 2.95 -25.98 4.52
C VAL A 514 2.24 -25.88 5.86
N GLY A 515 2.47 -26.85 6.75
CA GLY A 515 1.69 -26.99 7.99
C GLY A 515 2.38 -26.53 9.27
N GLN A 516 3.70 -26.33 9.25
CA GLN A 516 4.43 -25.81 10.41
C GLN A 516 5.71 -25.08 10.01
N ALA A 517 6.11 -24.11 10.84
CA ALA A 517 7.39 -23.45 10.78
C ALA A 517 8.20 -23.69 12.07
N VAL A 518 9.52 -23.68 11.97
CA VAL A 518 10.44 -23.74 13.12
C VAL A 518 11.43 -22.60 13.02
N PHE A 519 11.42 -21.73 14.04
CA PHE A 519 12.23 -20.52 14.10
C PHE A 519 13.17 -20.55 15.30
N VAL A 520 14.47 -20.65 15.03
CA VAL A 520 15.48 -20.97 16.05
C VAL A 520 16.76 -20.15 15.86
N SER A 521 17.45 -19.93 16.98
CA SER A 521 18.77 -19.30 17.03
C SER A 521 19.54 -19.78 18.26
N ASP A 522 20.83 -19.46 18.33
CA ASP A 522 21.72 -19.84 19.46
C ASP A 522 21.26 -19.33 20.83
N PHE A 523 20.53 -18.20 20.88
CA PHE A 523 19.87 -17.68 22.09
C PHE A 523 18.40 -17.36 21.84
N ASP A 524 17.57 -17.47 22.88
CA ASP A 524 16.17 -17.06 22.82
C ASP A 524 16.07 -15.55 22.55
N ALA A 525 15.12 -15.17 21.68
CA ALA A 525 14.83 -13.77 21.31
C ALA A 525 16.02 -13.00 20.72
N ALA A 526 16.95 -13.67 20.04
CA ALA A 526 17.98 -13.00 19.23
C ALA A 526 17.38 -12.36 17.97
N CYS A 527 16.33 -12.98 17.42
CA CYS A 527 15.62 -12.54 16.23
C CYS A 527 14.11 -12.64 16.45
N SER A 528 13.37 -11.90 15.64
CA SER A 528 11.91 -11.87 15.68
C SER A 528 11.32 -11.85 14.28
N ILE A 529 10.17 -12.51 14.15
CA ILE A 529 9.35 -12.51 12.95
C ILE A 529 8.00 -11.90 13.30
N CYS A 530 7.59 -10.87 12.56
CA CYS A 530 6.26 -10.30 12.63
C CYS A 530 5.48 -10.60 11.36
N ASN A 531 4.16 -10.52 11.42
CA ASN A 531 3.30 -10.51 10.25
C ASN A 531 3.46 -11.76 9.37
N HIS A 532 3.69 -12.93 10.01
CA HIS A 532 3.82 -14.19 9.29
C HIS A 532 2.46 -14.65 8.77
N GLN A 533 2.35 -14.69 7.45
CA GLN A 533 1.12 -15.00 6.74
C GLN A 533 1.38 -16.06 5.67
N VAL A 534 0.42 -16.97 5.54
CA VAL A 534 0.43 -18.03 4.53
C VAL A 534 -0.76 -17.82 3.61
N PHE A 535 -0.49 -17.71 2.31
CA PHE A 535 -1.46 -17.52 1.25
C PHE A 535 -1.44 -18.75 0.35
N ALA A 536 -2.42 -19.63 0.51
CA ALA A 536 -2.59 -20.79 -0.35
C ALA A 536 -3.55 -20.48 -1.49
N ALA A 537 -3.25 -20.93 -2.70
CA ALA A 537 -4.22 -20.88 -3.80
C ALA A 537 -5.40 -21.79 -3.47
N SER A 538 -6.62 -21.25 -3.48
CA SER A 538 -7.84 -22.07 -3.42
C SER A 538 -7.95 -22.90 -4.69
N ASN A 539 -8.02 -24.23 -4.54
CA ASN A 539 -8.22 -25.19 -5.65
C ASN A 539 -9.49 -24.92 -6.44
#